data_AF-A0A0G1WMD4-F1
#
_entry.id   AF-A0A0G1WMD4-F1
#
_cell.length_a   1.000
_cell.length_b   1.000
_cell.length_c   1.000
_cell.angle_alpha   90.00
_cell.angle_beta   90.00
_cell.angle_gamma   90.00
#
_symmetry.space_group_name_H-M   'P 1'
#
loop_
_entity.id
_entity.type
_entity.pdbx_description
1 polymer ?
#
loop_
_entity_poly.entity_id
_entity_poly.type
_entity_poly.pdbx_seq_one_letter_code
_entity_poly.pdbx_strand_id
1 'polypeptide(L)'
;MPIIPTDAGKIAFASRINNEKYQKGALFVDFWWGNFFDLLNSTHARLKEKGFQWIEIAPPWDYKQINPVPIIASEGFGHTYPNDALDFHLNKMKADGFKVYMMPQICCADTSKASFSKEWWDAWFSEYEKYAMYFVDKANKYNVEYLVITGDWVVVGASPDKRPADYKERLEA
;
A
#
# COMPACT_ATOMS: atom_id res chain seq x y z
N MET A 1 -17.04 -27.07 7.48
CA MET A 1 -15.58 -27.01 7.31
C MET A 1 -14.94 -28.00 8.25
N PRO A 2 -13.98 -28.83 7.80
CA PRO A 2 -13.25 -29.68 8.72
C PRO A 2 -12.49 -28.81 9.72
N ILE A 3 -12.69 -29.09 11.00
CA ILE A 3 -11.94 -28.43 12.08
C ILE A 3 -10.61 -29.15 12.16
N ILE A 4 -9.53 -28.49 11.73
CA ILE A 4 -8.19 -29.02 11.93
C ILE A 4 -7.88 -28.88 13.43
N PRO A 5 -7.63 -29.98 14.16
CA PRO A 5 -7.24 -29.91 15.56
C PRO A 5 -5.96 -29.09 15.66
N THR A 6 -6.01 -28.00 16.43
CA THR A 6 -4.84 -27.15 16.66
C THR A 6 -4.76 -26.78 18.13
N ASP A 7 -3.54 -26.71 18.64
CA ASP A 7 -3.24 -26.10 19.93
C ASP A 7 -3.01 -24.58 19.79
N ALA A 8 -3.16 -24.02 18.58
CA ALA A 8 -3.24 -22.59 18.36
C ALA A 8 -4.41 -22.02 19.18
N GLY A 9 -4.09 -21.12 20.13
CA GLY A 9 -5.03 -20.57 21.10
C GLY A 9 -5.02 -21.26 22.47
N LYS A 10 -4.45 -22.46 22.61
CA LYS A 10 -4.20 -23.11 23.91
C LYS A 10 -2.81 -22.79 24.47
N ILE A 11 -1.86 -22.53 23.59
CA ILE A 11 -0.53 -22.04 23.95
C ILE A 11 -0.60 -20.52 24.04
N ALA A 12 -0.17 -19.95 25.16
CA ALA A 12 0.00 -18.51 25.29
C ALA A 12 0.92 -18.03 24.15
N PHE A 13 0.39 -17.22 23.24
CA PHE A 13 1.16 -16.64 22.15
C PHE A 13 2.08 -15.57 22.76
N ALA A 14 3.24 -16.01 23.25
CA ALA A 14 4.27 -15.11 23.74
C ALA A 14 4.81 -14.31 22.55
N SER A 15 5.00 -13.01 22.78
CA SER A 15 5.68 -12.17 21.79
C SER A 15 7.04 -12.74 21.45
N ARG A 16 7.40 -12.75 20.17
CA ARG A 16 8.74 -13.15 19.73
C ARG A 16 9.79 -12.08 20.03
N ILE A 17 9.39 -10.84 20.33
CA ILE A 17 10.28 -9.70 20.55
C ILE A 17 9.81 -8.93 21.79
N ASN A 18 10.63 -8.90 22.85
CA ASN A 18 10.52 -7.96 23.98
C ASN A 18 9.13 -7.77 24.61
N ASN A 19 8.30 -8.82 24.71
CA ASN A 19 6.92 -8.74 25.23
C ASN A 19 5.96 -7.84 24.41
N GLU A 20 6.27 -7.53 23.15
CA GLU A 20 5.35 -6.78 22.29
C GLU A 20 4.05 -7.56 22.07
N LYS A 21 2.91 -6.94 22.40
CA LYS A 21 1.61 -7.58 22.23
C LYS A 21 1.37 -7.91 20.75
N TYR A 22 0.78 -9.07 20.49
CA TYR A 22 0.31 -9.46 19.16
C TYR A 22 -0.53 -8.33 18.54
N GLN A 23 -0.16 -7.90 17.34
CA GLN A 23 -0.83 -6.83 16.62
C GLN A 23 -1.92 -7.43 15.73
N LYS A 24 -3.17 -7.07 15.99
CA LYS A 24 -4.31 -7.46 15.17
C LYS A 24 -4.78 -6.29 14.33
N GLY A 25 -4.62 -6.40 13.01
CA GLY A 25 -4.99 -5.37 12.06
C GLY A 25 -5.74 -5.89 10.84
N ALA A 26 -6.36 -4.97 10.10
CA ALA A 26 -7.03 -5.24 8.84
C ALA A 26 -6.61 -4.21 7.79
N LEU A 27 -6.36 -4.68 6.56
CA LEU A 27 -6.40 -3.80 5.39
C LEU A 27 -7.82 -3.26 5.27
N PHE A 28 -7.95 -1.94 5.31
CA PHE A 28 -9.24 -1.30 5.11
C PHE A 28 -9.51 -1.21 3.60
N VAL A 29 -8.68 -0.43 2.91
CA VAL A 29 -8.81 -0.17 1.47
C VAL A 29 -7.46 0.21 0.86
N ASP A 30 -7.33 -0.11 -0.42
CA ASP A 30 -6.26 0.25 -1.34
C ASP A 30 -6.69 1.29 -2.39
N PHE A 31 -7.83 1.98 -2.14
CA PHE A 31 -8.33 3.13 -2.90
C PHE A 31 -9.47 3.82 -2.12
N TRP A 32 -10.04 4.92 -2.66
CA TRP A 32 -11.17 5.59 -2.03
C TRP A 32 -12.40 5.69 -2.94
N TRP A 33 -13.56 5.33 -2.38
CA TRP A 33 -14.87 5.65 -2.93
C TRP A 33 -15.70 6.43 -1.91
N GLY A 34 -16.47 7.42 -2.38
CA GLY A 34 -17.26 8.29 -1.51
C GLY A 34 -18.29 7.57 -0.64
N ASN A 35 -18.75 6.38 -1.04
CA ASN A 35 -19.66 5.58 -0.21
C ASN A 35 -19.00 5.02 1.06
N PHE A 36 -17.66 5.02 1.16
CA PHE A 36 -16.98 4.58 2.39
C PHE A 36 -17.27 5.50 3.56
N PHE A 37 -17.47 6.81 3.33
CA PHE A 37 -17.78 7.78 4.39
C PHE A 37 -18.92 7.31 5.29
N ASP A 38 -20.03 6.84 4.69
CA ASP A 38 -21.23 6.43 5.41
C ASP A 38 -21.05 5.09 6.15
N LEU A 39 -20.11 4.26 5.69
CA LEU A 39 -19.89 2.90 6.20
C LEU A 39 -18.78 2.83 7.26
N LEU A 40 -17.96 3.88 7.42
CA LEU A 40 -16.81 3.86 8.33
C LEU A 40 -17.22 3.58 9.78
N ASN A 41 -18.23 4.29 10.30
CA ASN A 41 -18.60 4.18 11.71
C ASN A 41 -19.06 2.75 12.08
N SER A 42 -19.89 2.13 11.26
CA SER A 42 -20.36 0.75 11.50
C SER A 42 -19.22 -0.26 11.33
N THR A 43 -18.36 -0.06 10.34
CA THR A 43 -17.17 -0.90 10.11
C THR A 43 -16.20 -0.83 11.30
N HIS A 44 -15.94 0.38 11.82
CA HIS A 44 -15.05 0.60 12.96
C HIS A 44 -15.59 -0.02 14.24
N ALA A 45 -16.89 0.13 14.49
CA ALA A 45 -17.55 -0.52 15.61
C ALA A 45 -17.37 -2.04 15.55
N ARG A 46 -17.54 -2.63 14.36
CA ARG A 46 -17.35 -4.07 14.15
C ARG A 46 -15.89 -4.51 14.34
N LEU A 47 -14.93 -3.74 13.85
CA LEU A 47 -13.50 -4.03 14.01
C LEU A 47 -13.10 -3.99 15.50
N LYS A 48 -13.56 -2.99 16.25
CA LYS A 48 -13.34 -2.90 17.70
C LYS A 48 -13.99 -4.05 18.47
N GLU A 49 -15.23 -4.40 18.14
CA GLU A 49 -15.92 -5.56 18.73
C GLU A 49 -15.12 -6.86 18.53
N LYS A 50 -14.39 -6.98 17.42
CA LYS A 50 -13.51 -8.12 17.12
C LYS A 50 -12.08 -7.95 17.63
N GLY A 51 -11.78 -6.90 18.38
CA GLY A 51 -10.47 -6.65 18.98
C GLY A 51 -9.37 -6.25 18.00
N PHE A 52 -9.72 -5.73 16.82
CA PHE A 52 -8.75 -5.11 15.93
C PHE A 52 -8.30 -3.77 16.51
N GLN A 53 -7.00 -3.49 16.40
CA GLN A 53 -6.38 -2.27 16.93
C GLN A 53 -5.62 -1.50 15.85
N TRP A 54 -5.27 -2.19 14.75
CA TRP A 54 -4.51 -1.63 13.64
C TRP A 54 -5.35 -1.59 12.38
N ILE A 55 -5.13 -0.57 11.58
CA ILE A 55 -5.73 -0.43 10.26
C ILE A 55 -4.61 -0.15 9.27
N GLU A 56 -4.60 -0.93 8.19
CA GLU A 56 -3.78 -0.63 7.03
C GLU A 56 -4.55 0.27 6.07
N ILE A 57 -3.91 1.38 5.69
CA ILE A 57 -4.36 2.28 4.62
C ILE A 57 -3.29 2.26 3.55
N ALA A 58 -3.65 1.85 2.34
CA ALA A 58 -2.71 1.62 1.26
C ALA A 58 -3.02 2.52 0.05
N PRO A 59 -2.80 3.85 0.14
CA PRO A 59 -3.20 4.77 -0.92
C PRO A 59 -2.37 4.51 -2.19
N PRO A 60 -3.02 4.31 -3.35
CA PRO A 60 -2.35 4.10 -4.62
C PRO A 60 -1.96 5.45 -5.24
N TRP A 61 -0.74 5.51 -5.76
CA TRP A 61 -0.31 6.39 -6.84
C TRP A 61 -0.10 5.54 -8.09
N ASP A 62 0.02 6.17 -9.26
CA ASP A 62 0.22 5.46 -10.53
C ASP A 62 1.29 6.16 -11.38
N TYR A 63 1.69 5.50 -12.46
CA TYR A 63 2.48 6.09 -13.52
C TYR A 63 1.57 6.90 -14.44
N LYS A 64 1.68 8.22 -14.40
CA LYS A 64 1.10 9.10 -15.42
C LYS A 64 1.83 8.94 -16.76
N GLN A 65 3.11 8.61 -16.69
CA GLN A 65 3.97 8.32 -17.82
C GLN A 65 4.98 7.24 -17.40
N ILE A 66 5.31 6.33 -18.32
CA ILE A 66 6.37 5.33 -18.13
C ILE A 66 7.55 5.66 -19.04
N ASN A 67 7.30 5.94 -20.32
CA ASN A 67 8.33 6.22 -21.31
C ASN A 67 8.22 7.68 -21.80
N PRO A 68 9.34 8.34 -22.14
CA PRO A 68 10.72 7.83 -22.12
C PRO A 68 11.35 7.77 -20.71
N VAL A 69 10.79 8.50 -19.74
CA VAL A 69 11.13 8.46 -18.31
C VAL A 69 9.84 8.51 -17.50
N PRO A 70 9.79 7.93 -16.28
CA PRO A 70 8.55 7.81 -15.55
C PRO A 70 8.14 9.13 -14.90
N ILE A 71 6.83 9.31 -14.73
CA ILE A 71 6.22 10.35 -13.90
C ILE A 71 5.23 9.65 -12.98
N ILE A 72 5.44 9.76 -11.67
CA ILE A 72 4.57 9.12 -10.66
C ILE A 72 3.63 10.20 -10.11
N ALA A 73 2.34 9.90 -10.04
CA ALA A 73 1.35 10.85 -9.56
C ALA A 73 0.22 10.17 -8.77
N SER A 74 -0.44 10.94 -7.91
CA SER A 74 -1.66 10.52 -7.20
C SER A 74 -2.89 10.40 -8.11
N GLU A 75 -2.76 10.84 -9.36
CA GLU A 75 -3.80 10.81 -10.39
C GLU A 75 -3.23 10.05 -11.60
N GLY A 76 -3.91 8.98 -12.00
CA GLY A 76 -3.44 8.10 -13.08
C GLY A 76 -4.57 7.29 -13.71
N PHE A 77 -4.22 6.14 -14.28
CA PHE A 77 -5.15 5.31 -15.05
C PHE A 77 -6.01 4.40 -14.16
N GLY A 78 -5.55 4.12 -12.94
CA GLY A 78 -6.21 3.26 -11.96
C GLY A 78 -7.11 3.96 -10.92
N HIS A 79 -7.35 3.25 -9.82
CA HIS A 79 -8.08 3.77 -8.67
C HIS A 79 -7.31 4.91 -8.00
N THR A 80 -8.02 5.96 -7.57
CA THR A 80 -7.40 7.13 -6.93
C THR A 80 -7.78 7.22 -5.45
N TYR A 81 -6.96 7.94 -4.71
CA TYR A 81 -7.23 8.32 -3.33
C TYR A 81 -7.03 9.82 -3.19
N PRO A 82 -8.10 10.62 -3.38
CA PRO A 82 -8.01 12.08 -3.30
C PRO A 82 -7.37 12.54 -1.99
N ASN A 83 -6.58 13.62 -2.06
CA ASN A 83 -5.79 14.08 -0.91
C ASN A 83 -6.65 14.45 0.30
N ASP A 84 -7.82 15.04 0.08
CA ASP A 84 -8.80 15.38 1.10
C ASP A 84 -9.45 14.14 1.72
N ALA A 85 -9.76 13.13 0.89
CA ALA A 85 -10.24 11.84 1.36
C ALA A 85 -9.18 11.12 2.21
N LEU A 86 -7.92 11.13 1.79
CA LEU A 86 -6.82 10.51 2.54
C LEU A 86 -6.63 11.20 3.89
N ASP A 87 -6.63 12.53 3.88
CA ASP A 87 -6.56 13.36 5.08
C ASP A 87 -7.70 13.06 6.04
N PHE A 88 -8.92 12.97 5.52
CA PHE A 88 -10.09 12.58 6.30
C PHE A 88 -9.95 11.18 6.88
N HIS A 89 -9.58 10.18 6.07
CA HIS A 89 -9.53 8.79 6.50
C HIS A 89 -8.46 8.54 7.56
N LEU A 90 -7.26 9.10 7.36
CA LEU A 90 -6.18 9.07 8.36
C LEU A 90 -6.66 9.68 9.67
N ASN A 91 -7.20 10.91 9.64
CA ASN A 91 -7.70 11.58 10.83
C ASN A 91 -8.82 10.78 11.52
N LYS A 92 -9.75 10.20 10.75
CA LYS A 92 -10.86 9.40 11.28
C LYS A 92 -10.38 8.14 12.00
N MET A 93 -9.38 7.44 11.46
CA MET A 93 -8.81 6.26 12.12
C MET A 93 -8.16 6.62 13.45
N LYS A 94 -7.40 7.73 13.48
CA LYS A 94 -6.78 8.21 14.72
C LYS A 94 -7.81 8.64 15.75
N ALA A 95 -8.81 9.43 15.33
CA ALA A 95 -9.89 9.90 16.20
C ALA A 95 -10.69 8.73 16.81
N ASP A 96 -10.84 7.64 16.05
CA ASP A 96 -11.49 6.43 16.53
C ASP A 96 -10.55 5.52 17.33
N GLY A 97 -9.31 5.91 17.58
CA GLY A 97 -8.38 5.18 18.44
C GLY A 97 -7.74 3.95 17.78
N PHE A 98 -7.76 3.86 16.45
CA PHE A 98 -6.94 2.89 15.75
C PHE A 98 -5.50 3.38 15.59
N LYS A 99 -4.58 2.41 15.59
CA LYS A 99 -3.23 2.60 15.07
C LYS A 99 -3.27 2.43 13.56
N VAL A 100 -2.48 3.22 12.85
CA VAL A 100 -2.42 3.22 11.40
C VAL A 100 -1.07 2.68 10.97
N TYR A 101 -1.13 1.70 10.09
CA TYR A 101 -0.03 1.25 9.26
C TYR A 101 -0.31 1.76 7.84
N MET A 102 0.57 2.60 7.30
CA MET A 102 0.40 3.18 5.97
C MET A 102 1.38 2.52 5.02
N MET A 103 0.85 1.86 3.99
CA MET A 103 1.64 1.19 2.95
C MET A 103 1.21 1.72 1.59
N PRO A 104 1.67 2.92 1.20
CA PRO A 104 1.35 3.46 -0.11
C PRO A 104 1.88 2.54 -1.20
N GLN A 105 1.23 2.54 -2.36
CA GLN A 105 1.58 1.67 -3.50
C GLN A 105 1.66 2.48 -4.79
N ILE A 106 2.53 2.08 -5.72
CA ILE A 106 2.57 2.56 -7.10
C ILE A 106 1.96 1.46 -7.97
N CYS A 107 0.70 1.68 -8.35
CA CYS A 107 -0.12 0.75 -9.11
C CYS A 107 -0.85 1.52 -10.21
N CYS A 108 -1.19 0.95 -11.35
CA CYS A 108 -1.15 -0.48 -11.66
C CYS A 108 -0.44 -0.81 -12.96
N ALA A 109 0.32 0.15 -13.51
CA ALA A 109 1.10 -0.14 -14.70
C ALA A 109 2.14 -1.24 -14.41
N ASP A 110 2.08 -2.33 -15.17
CA ASP A 110 3.01 -3.45 -15.04
C ASP A 110 4.36 -3.11 -15.67
N THR A 111 5.30 -2.63 -14.87
CA THR A 111 6.69 -2.37 -15.28
C THR A 111 7.58 -3.61 -15.14
N SER A 112 7.04 -4.74 -14.65
CA SER A 112 7.85 -5.90 -14.21
C SER A 112 8.62 -6.59 -15.33
N LYS A 113 8.17 -6.46 -16.57
CA LYS A 113 8.74 -7.21 -17.68
C LYS A 113 9.70 -6.34 -18.51
N ALA A 114 9.73 -5.02 -18.28
CA ALA A 114 10.48 -4.06 -19.07
C ALA A 114 11.97 -4.00 -18.67
N SER A 115 12.80 -3.49 -19.59
CA SER A 115 14.19 -3.12 -19.30
C SER A 115 14.33 -1.63 -19.52
N PHE A 116 14.83 -0.92 -18.51
CA PHE A 116 14.92 0.53 -18.50
C PHE A 116 16.38 1.00 -18.56
N SER A 117 16.62 2.14 -19.19
CA SER A 117 17.95 2.73 -19.25
C SER A 117 18.37 3.30 -17.89
N LYS A 118 19.63 3.69 -17.75
CA LYS A 118 20.11 4.35 -16.53
C LYS A 118 19.32 5.65 -16.28
N GLU A 119 19.08 6.43 -17.34
CA GLU A 119 18.36 7.70 -17.27
C GLU A 119 16.93 7.51 -16.77
N TRP A 120 16.28 6.42 -17.18
CA TRP A 120 14.96 6.06 -16.68
C TRP A 120 14.99 5.73 -15.18
N TRP A 121 15.99 4.95 -14.73
CA TRP A 121 16.13 4.63 -13.30
C TRP A 121 16.47 5.85 -12.46
N ASP A 122 17.35 6.73 -12.93
CA ASP A 122 17.66 7.99 -12.25
C ASP A 122 16.39 8.84 -12.06
N ALA A 123 15.55 8.93 -13.11
CA ALA A 123 14.27 9.61 -13.03
C ALA A 123 13.27 8.89 -12.10
N TRP A 124 13.21 7.56 -12.14
CA TRP A 124 12.35 6.76 -11.27
C TRP A 124 12.68 6.99 -9.80
N PHE A 125 13.96 6.94 -9.40
CA PHE A 125 14.36 7.18 -8.02
C PHE A 125 14.05 8.62 -7.59
N SER A 126 14.18 9.60 -8.49
CA SER A 126 13.79 10.99 -8.20
C SER A 126 12.29 11.15 -7.96
N GLU A 127 11.45 10.51 -8.77
CA GLU A 127 9.99 10.51 -8.58
C GLU A 127 9.59 9.71 -7.34
N TYR A 128 10.23 8.57 -7.09
CA TYR A 128 10.02 7.73 -5.92
C TYR A 128 10.37 8.47 -4.62
N GLU A 129 11.45 9.25 -4.60
CA GLU A 129 11.79 10.08 -3.44
C GLU A 129 10.68 11.10 -3.13
N LYS A 130 10.15 11.80 -4.15
CA LYS A 130 9.04 12.74 -3.97
C LYS A 130 7.79 12.04 -3.44
N TYR A 131 7.47 10.88 -4.00
CA TYR A 131 6.38 10.01 -3.55
C TYR A 131 6.56 9.58 -2.08
N ALA A 132 7.74 9.07 -1.72
CA ALA A 132 8.04 8.62 -0.36
C ALA A 132 7.97 9.79 0.63
N MET A 133 8.55 10.94 0.28
CA MET A 133 8.53 12.14 1.12
C MET A 133 7.12 12.70 1.31
N TYR A 134 6.26 12.66 0.30
CA TYR A 134 4.85 12.99 0.45
C TYR A 134 4.16 12.14 1.53
N PHE A 135 4.40 10.83 1.52
CA PHE A 135 3.83 9.93 2.54
C PHE A 135 4.51 10.03 3.91
N VAL A 136 5.79 10.40 3.97
CA VAL A 136 6.47 10.77 5.23
C VAL A 136 5.78 12.00 5.85
N ASP A 137 5.49 13.03 5.06
CA ASP A 137 4.80 14.23 5.54
C ASP A 137 3.39 13.90 6.05
N LYS A 138 2.65 13.04 5.33
CA LYS A 138 1.34 12.55 5.80
C LYS A 138 1.47 11.74 7.08
N ALA A 139 2.44 10.83 7.16
CA ALA A 139 2.66 9.99 8.33
C ALA A 139 2.94 10.84 9.57
N ASN A 140 3.82 11.84 9.44
CA ASN A 140 4.13 12.80 10.49
C ASN A 140 2.91 13.64 10.88
N LYS A 141 2.21 14.22 9.89
CA LYS A 141 1.03 15.07 10.11
C LYS A 141 -0.07 14.36 10.92
N TYR A 142 -0.32 13.08 10.63
CA TYR A 142 -1.40 12.31 11.25
C TYR A 142 -0.95 11.33 12.32
N ASN A 143 0.33 11.35 12.72
CA ASN A 143 0.88 10.42 13.70
C ASN A 143 0.60 8.95 13.34
N VAL A 144 0.88 8.59 12.09
CA VAL A 144 0.85 7.21 11.62
C VAL A 144 1.96 6.43 12.33
N GLU A 145 1.62 5.27 12.91
CA GLU A 145 2.56 4.47 13.69
C GLU A 145 3.65 3.83 12.83
N TYR A 146 3.28 3.35 11.64
CA TYR A 146 4.22 2.75 10.69
C TYR A 146 3.96 3.26 9.29
N LEU A 147 4.99 3.79 8.65
CA LEU A 147 5.04 4.01 7.21
C LEU A 147 5.93 2.94 6.60
N VAL A 148 5.43 2.25 5.58
CA VAL A 148 6.24 1.31 4.81
C VAL A 148 6.72 1.95 3.53
N ILE A 149 8.04 1.96 3.38
CA ILE A 149 8.74 2.35 2.17
C ILE A 149 9.13 1.05 1.47
N THR A 150 8.40 0.69 0.40
CA THR A 150 8.64 -0.54 -0.37
C THR A 150 9.33 -0.23 -1.70
N GLY A 151 10.07 -1.16 -2.30
CA GLY A 151 10.61 -0.95 -3.66
C GLY A 151 9.55 -0.88 -4.77
N ASP A 152 8.27 -0.97 -4.40
CA ASP A 152 7.12 -1.22 -5.25
C ASP A 152 7.23 -2.48 -6.11
N TRP A 153 6.15 -2.88 -6.81
CA TRP A 153 6.15 -4.00 -7.74
C TRP A 153 6.96 -3.72 -9.03
N VAL A 154 8.07 -2.99 -8.91
CA VAL A 154 9.15 -3.04 -9.88
C VAL A 154 9.86 -4.38 -9.69
N VAL A 155 9.15 -5.47 -10.03
CA VAL A 155 9.79 -6.76 -10.22
C VAL A 155 10.85 -6.52 -11.28
N VAL A 156 12.10 -6.61 -10.86
CA VAL A 156 13.23 -6.68 -11.77
C VAL A 156 12.95 -7.92 -12.62
N GLY A 157 12.45 -7.69 -13.82
CA GLY A 157 12.01 -8.76 -14.71
C GLY A 157 13.06 -9.84 -14.75
N ALA A 158 12.60 -11.07 -14.53
CA ALA A 158 13.45 -12.25 -14.58
C ALA A 158 14.44 -12.14 -15.73
N SER A 159 15.64 -12.69 -15.49
CA SER A 159 16.75 -12.75 -16.43
C SER A 159 16.27 -12.99 -17.88
N PRO A 160 16.88 -12.37 -18.90
CA PRO A 160 16.40 -12.34 -20.29
C PRO A 160 15.91 -13.68 -20.87
N ASP A 161 16.44 -14.80 -20.36
CA ASP A 161 16.09 -16.18 -20.65
C ASP A 161 14.66 -16.59 -20.26
N LYS A 162 13.93 -15.78 -19.49
CA LYS A 162 12.55 -16.09 -19.04
C LYS A 162 11.46 -15.22 -19.67
N ARG A 163 11.79 -14.33 -20.62
CA ARG A 163 10.79 -13.48 -21.30
C ARG A 163 10.22 -14.21 -22.54
N PRO A 164 8.90 -14.16 -22.78
CA PRO A 164 8.30 -14.67 -24.02
C PRO A 164 8.89 -13.97 -25.26
N ALA A 165 8.99 -14.68 -26.38
CA ALA A 165 9.63 -14.17 -27.61
C ALA A 165 8.92 -12.94 -28.21
N ASP A 166 7.62 -12.80 -27.99
CA ASP A 166 6.76 -11.72 -28.47
C ASP A 166 6.65 -10.55 -27.47
N TYR A 167 7.45 -10.57 -26.40
CA TYR A 167 7.33 -9.59 -25.32
C TYR A 167 7.54 -8.14 -25.78
N LYS A 168 8.44 -7.92 -26.74
CA LYS A 168 8.73 -6.58 -27.29
C LYS A 168 7.54 -6.00 -28.06
N GLU A 169 6.84 -6.83 -28.84
CA GLU A 169 5.70 -6.42 -29.67
C GLU A 169 4.48 -6.05 -28.83
N ARG A 170 4.34 -6.66 -27.64
CA ARG A 170 3.25 -6.37 -26.69
C ARG A 170 3.40 -5.04 -25.94
N LEU A 171 4.58 -4.44 -25.93
CA LEU A 171 4.83 -3.15 -25.28
C LEU A 171 4.61 -1.95 -26.23
N GLU A 172 4.59 -2.19 -27.53
CA GLU A 172 4.52 -1.15 -28.58
C GLU A 172 3.10 -1.02 -29.18
N ALA A 173 2.14 -1.85 -28.74
CA ALA A 173 0.73 -1.86 -29.13
C ALA A 173 -0.16 -1.19 -28.07
#